data_AF-A0A7J4IL55-F1
#
_entry.id   AF-A0A7J4IL55-F1
#
_cell.length_a   1.000
_cell.length_b   1.000
_cell.length_c   1.000
_cell.angle_alpha   90.00
_cell.angle_beta   90.00
_cell.angle_gamma   90.00
#
_symmetry.space_group_name_H-M   'P 1'
#
loop_
_entity.id
_entity.type
_entity.pdbx_description
1 polymer ?
#
loop_
_entity_poly.entity_id
_entity_poly.type
_entity_poly.pdbx_seq_one_letter_code
_entity_poly.pdbx_strand_id
1 'polypeptide(L)'
;MPIVYSSFEKQVIDGLTAAFPELSQGLQSLVQRFVDLEKIIKLVNHPKFKGRTSIKVALPTLVPDLSYDHLPIANGDDAMVTFAYMAQGYFPPDIVKEKKEAMLEYCKLDTYAMVKLHQALDALSGRNNSGNILARMD
;
A
#
# COMPACT_ATOMS: atom_id res chain seq x y z
N MET A 1 -4.28 -12.32 -9.12
CA MET A 1 -3.39 -11.27 -9.64
C MET A 1 -2.93 -10.44 -8.44
N PRO A 2 -1.64 -10.39 -8.09
CA PRO A 2 -1.18 -9.60 -6.96
C PRO A 2 -1.43 -8.11 -7.21
N ILE A 3 -2.05 -7.43 -6.24
CA ILE A 3 -2.23 -5.98 -6.26
C ILE A 3 -1.07 -5.37 -5.48
N VAL A 4 -0.46 -4.33 -6.04
CA VAL A 4 0.60 -3.54 -5.42
C VAL A 4 0.22 -2.06 -5.46
N TYR A 5 0.91 -1.25 -4.66
CA TYR A 5 0.68 0.19 -4.63
C TYR A 5 1.99 0.91 -4.96
N SER A 6 2.11 1.41 -6.19
CA SER A 6 3.33 2.03 -6.73
C SER A 6 4.42 1.03 -7.13
N SER A 7 5.65 1.54 -7.33
CA SER A 7 6.78 0.79 -7.92
C SER A 7 7.71 0.11 -6.92
N PHE A 8 7.49 0.26 -5.61
CA PHE A 8 8.45 -0.17 -4.59
C PHE A 8 8.71 -1.68 -4.62
N GLU A 9 7.65 -2.50 -4.62
CA GLU A 9 7.76 -3.96 -4.66
C GLU A 9 8.48 -4.42 -5.92
N LYS A 10 8.21 -3.76 -7.05
CA LYS A 10 8.92 -4.04 -8.30
C LYS A 10 10.42 -3.76 -8.15
N GLN A 11 10.81 -2.63 -7.58
CA GLN A 11 12.21 -2.28 -7.37
C GLN A 11 12.93 -3.30 -6.47
N VAL A 12 12.27 -3.76 -5.40
CA VAL A 12 12.81 -4.81 -4.52
C VAL A 12 13.03 -6.11 -5.31
N ILE A 13 12.06 -6.54 -6.10
CA ILE A 13 12.17 -7.78 -6.89
C ILE A 13 13.22 -7.66 -8.01
N ASP A 14 13.34 -6.51 -8.66
CA ASP A 14 14.40 -6.25 -9.63
C ASP A 14 15.79 -6.31 -8.98
N GLY A 15 15.93 -5.78 -7.76
CA GLY A 15 17.14 -5.91 -6.96
C GLY A 15 17.48 -7.36 -6.60
N LEU A 16 16.47 -8.15 -6.19
CA LEU A 16 16.64 -9.58 -5.91
C LEU A 16 17.01 -10.37 -7.18
N THR A 17 16.46 -9.98 -8.33
CA THR A 17 16.80 -10.59 -9.62
C THR A 17 18.28 -10.39 -9.98
N ALA A 18 18.83 -9.21 -9.67
CA ALA A 18 20.25 -8.93 -9.87
C ALA A 18 21.16 -9.67 -8.87
N ALA A 19 20.72 -9.78 -7.61
CA ALA A 19 21.48 -10.46 -6.55
C ALA A 19 21.47 -11.99 -6.67
N PHE A 20 20.38 -12.58 -7.20
CA PHE A 20 20.17 -14.02 -7.33
C PHE A 20 19.74 -14.40 -8.75
N PRO A 21 20.68 -14.41 -9.72
CA PRO A 21 20.37 -14.67 -11.13
C PRO A 21 19.64 -15.99 -11.39
N GLU A 22 19.87 -17.00 -10.56
CA GLU A 22 19.22 -18.31 -10.61
C GLU A 22 17.71 -18.25 -10.32
N LEU A 23 17.25 -17.23 -9.60
CA LEU A 23 15.84 -17.00 -9.27
C LEU A 23 15.15 -16.04 -10.25
N SER A 24 15.92 -15.41 -11.15
CA SER A 24 15.47 -14.33 -12.04
C SER A 24 14.18 -14.64 -12.79
N GLN A 25 14.10 -15.82 -13.42
CA GLN A 25 12.92 -16.21 -14.19
C GLN A 25 11.65 -16.26 -13.33
N GLY A 26 11.75 -16.85 -12.14
CA GLY A 26 10.64 -16.94 -11.19
C GLY A 26 10.21 -15.57 -10.68
N LEU A 27 11.17 -14.73 -10.30
CA LEU A 27 10.95 -13.38 -9.81
C LEU A 27 10.32 -12.46 -10.88
N GLN A 28 10.80 -12.51 -12.12
CA GLN A 28 10.24 -11.72 -13.21
C GLN A 28 8.81 -12.17 -13.58
N SER A 29 8.50 -13.47 -13.48
CA SER A 29 7.13 -13.96 -13.67
C SER A 29 6.15 -13.45 -12.59
N LEU A 30 6.64 -13.10 -11.39
CA LEU A 30 5.85 -12.47 -10.35
C LEU A 30 5.53 -11.02 -10.73
N VAL A 31 6.55 -10.25 -11.13
CA VAL A 31 6.41 -8.83 -11.52
C VAL A 31 5.41 -8.65 -12.66
N GLN A 32 5.44 -9.54 -13.66
CA GLN A 32 4.52 -9.48 -14.80
C GLN A 32 3.04 -9.61 -14.42
N ARG A 33 2.73 -10.14 -13.24
CA ARG A 33 1.35 -10.30 -12.75
C ARG A 33 0.91 -9.14 -11.85
N PHE A 34 1.80 -8.23 -11.50
CA PHE A 34 1.45 -7.10 -10.62
C PHE A 34 0.47 -6.16 -11.30
N VAL A 35 -0.56 -5.78 -10.55
CA VAL A 35 -1.41 -4.65 -10.91
C VAL A 35 -1.20 -3.54 -9.90
N ASP A 36 -0.70 -2.42 -10.42
CA ASP A 36 -0.42 -1.22 -9.67
C ASP A 36 -1.71 -0.39 -9.52
N LEU A 37 -2.26 -0.43 -8.32
CA LEU A 37 -3.51 0.27 -7.98
C LEU A 37 -3.33 1.80 -8.04
N GLU A 38 -2.13 2.32 -7.79
CA GLU A 38 -1.87 3.77 -7.81
C GLU A 38 -2.12 4.34 -9.20
N LYS A 39 -1.77 3.61 -10.26
CA LYS A 39 -2.03 4.03 -11.65
C LYS A 39 -3.52 4.20 -11.94
N ILE A 40 -4.37 3.38 -11.34
CA ILE A 40 -5.82 3.48 -11.48
C ILE A 40 -6.34 4.67 -10.65
N ILE A 41 -5.85 4.83 -9.41
CA ILE A 41 -6.19 5.96 -8.54
C ILE A 41 -5.86 7.30 -9.21
N LYS A 42 -4.74 7.40 -9.94
CA LYS A 42 -4.37 8.60 -10.72
C LYS A 42 -5.46 9.04 -11.71
N LEU A 43 -6.23 8.10 -12.26
CA LEU A 43 -7.30 8.42 -13.22
C LEU A 43 -8.53 9.06 -12.56
N VAL A 44 -8.71 8.91 -11.24
CA VAL A 44 -9.84 9.53 -10.51
C VAL A 44 -9.71 11.06 -10.48
N ASN A 45 -8.49 11.59 -10.52
CA ASN A 45 -8.18 13.03 -10.58
C ASN A 45 -8.99 13.89 -9.57
N HIS A 46 -9.05 13.45 -8.30
CA HIS A 46 -9.85 14.11 -7.27
C HIS A 46 -9.18 15.42 -6.76
N PRO A 47 -9.90 16.55 -6.56
CA PRO A 47 -9.30 17.82 -6.10
C PRO A 47 -8.48 17.71 -4.80
N LYS A 48 -8.98 16.94 -3.83
CA LYS A 48 -8.29 16.69 -2.55
C LYS A 48 -6.94 15.95 -2.68
N PHE A 49 -6.68 15.28 -3.82
CA PHE A 49 -5.37 14.67 -4.07
C PHE A 49 -4.28 15.73 -4.19
N LYS A 50 -4.59 16.95 -4.66
CA LYS A 50 -3.61 18.03 -4.89
C LYS A 50 -2.39 17.54 -5.68
N GLY A 51 -2.63 16.74 -6.73
CA GLY A 51 -1.59 16.14 -7.58
C GLY A 51 -0.81 14.97 -6.95
N ARG A 52 -1.19 14.51 -5.75
CA ARG A 52 -0.53 13.39 -5.04
C ARG A 52 -1.47 12.20 -4.91
N THR A 53 -0.98 11.01 -5.21
CA THR A 53 -1.77 9.78 -5.24
C THR A 53 -1.19 8.67 -4.38
N SER A 54 -0.31 8.98 -3.43
CA SER A 54 0.12 7.99 -2.45
C SER A 54 -1.09 7.46 -1.67
N ILE A 55 -0.98 6.23 -1.16
CA ILE A 55 -2.09 5.58 -0.46
C ILE A 55 -2.58 6.41 0.74
N LYS A 56 -1.67 7.14 1.39
CA LYS A 56 -1.96 8.06 2.49
C LYS A 56 -2.82 9.27 2.11
N VAL A 57 -2.77 9.67 0.85
CA VAL A 57 -3.60 10.77 0.33
C VAL A 57 -4.89 10.20 -0.23
N ALA A 58 -4.79 9.12 -1.00
CA ALA A 58 -5.94 8.51 -1.67
C ALA A 58 -6.92 7.87 -0.68
N LEU A 59 -6.43 7.14 0.32
CA LEU A 59 -7.26 6.41 1.29
C LEU A 59 -8.21 7.32 2.06
N PRO A 60 -7.77 8.33 2.84
CA PRO A 60 -8.71 9.19 3.56
C PRO A 60 -9.56 10.08 2.64
N THR A 61 -9.13 10.28 1.38
CA THR A 61 -9.93 11.05 0.41
C THR A 61 -11.12 10.25 -0.11
N LEU A 62 -10.91 8.97 -0.47
CA LEU A 62 -11.94 8.12 -1.06
C LEU A 62 -12.68 7.26 -0.02
N VAL A 63 -12.06 7.03 1.14
CA VAL A 63 -12.56 6.22 2.26
C VAL A 63 -12.27 6.97 3.57
N PRO A 64 -13.06 8.02 3.91
CA PRO A 64 -12.75 8.95 5.01
C PRO A 64 -12.64 8.30 6.40
N ASP A 65 -13.26 7.13 6.58
CA ASP A 65 -13.25 6.40 7.85
C ASP A 65 -11.94 5.62 8.10
N LEU A 66 -10.99 5.63 7.15
CA LEU A 66 -9.71 4.94 7.27
C LEU A 66 -8.52 5.89 7.08
N SER A 67 -7.60 5.85 8.04
CA SER A 67 -6.30 6.52 7.97
C SER A 67 -5.24 5.73 8.72
N TYR A 68 -3.96 6.06 8.48
CA TYR A 68 -2.82 5.46 9.18
C TYR A 68 -2.44 6.24 10.45
N ASP A 69 -3.13 7.34 10.78
CA ASP A 69 -2.69 8.34 11.77
C ASP A 69 -2.65 7.80 13.21
N HIS A 70 -3.36 6.72 13.48
CA HIS A 70 -3.42 6.07 14.79
C HIS A 70 -2.35 4.99 14.99
N LEU A 71 -1.58 4.66 13.95
CA LEU A 71 -0.57 3.60 14.02
C LEU A 71 0.79 4.14 14.49
N PRO A 72 1.50 3.43 15.39
CA PRO A 72 2.87 3.77 15.76
C PRO A 72 3.84 3.75 14.58
N ILE A 73 3.57 2.89 13.60
CA ILE A 73 4.27 2.83 12.31
C ILE A 73 3.24 3.19 11.25
N ALA A 74 3.37 4.37 10.66
CA ALA A 74 2.38 4.91 9.74
C ALA A 74 2.93 5.15 8.34
N ASN A 75 4.20 4.85 8.06
CA ASN A 75 4.82 5.08 6.75
C ASN A 75 5.80 3.95 6.37
N GLY A 76 6.01 3.80 5.06
CA GLY A 76 6.82 2.70 4.51
C GLY A 76 8.30 2.78 4.87
N ASP A 77 8.87 3.98 4.91
CA ASP A 77 10.29 4.18 5.23
C ASP A 77 10.58 3.77 6.69
N ASP A 78 9.72 4.19 7.62
CA ASP A 78 9.79 3.80 9.03
C ASP A 78 9.62 2.29 9.21
N ALA A 79 8.69 1.68 8.47
CA ALA A 79 8.49 0.24 8.49
C ALA A 79 9.75 -0.51 8.02
N MET A 80 10.37 -0.04 6.93
CA MET A 80 11.61 -0.62 6.39
C MET A 80 12.78 -0.48 7.37
N VAL A 81 12.99 0.70 7.94
CA VAL A 81 14.06 0.95 8.93
C VAL A 81 13.84 0.11 10.18
N THR A 82 12.60 0.07 10.69
CA THR A 82 12.23 -0.73 11.86
C THR A 82 12.53 -2.21 11.62
N PHE A 83 12.17 -2.74 10.45
CA PHE A 83 12.48 -4.11 10.07
C PHE A 83 13.99 -4.38 10.03
N ALA A 84 14.75 -3.49 9.36
CA ALA A 84 16.20 -3.65 9.23
C ALA A 84 16.88 -3.66 10.61
N TYR A 85 16.45 -2.80 11.53
CA TYR A 85 17.03 -2.72 12.87
C TYR A 85 16.69 -3.93 13.73
N MET A 86 15.47 -4.47 13.62
CA MET A 86 15.12 -5.75 14.23
C MET A 86 15.98 -6.89 13.68
N ALA A 87 16.13 -6.97 12.35
CA ALA A 87 16.91 -8.02 11.69
C ALA A 87 18.40 -7.98 12.04
N GLN A 88 18.96 -6.79 12.29
CA GLN A 88 20.36 -6.58 12.68
C GLN A 88 20.59 -6.68 14.19
N GLY A 89 19.53 -6.89 14.99
CA GLY A 89 19.64 -7.03 16.44
C GLY A 89 19.93 -5.73 17.19
N TYR A 90 19.57 -4.57 16.62
CA TYR A 90 19.75 -3.27 17.29
C TYR A 90 18.73 -2.98 18.38
N PHE A 91 17.68 -3.79 18.51
CA PHE A 91 16.66 -3.63 19.54
C PHE A 91 16.75 -4.71 20.63
N PRO A 92 16.56 -4.33 21.91
CA PRO A 92 16.32 -5.29 22.98
C PRO A 92 15.10 -6.19 22.70
N PRO A 93 15.04 -7.42 23.25
CA PRO A 93 13.96 -8.38 22.94
C PRO A 93 12.53 -7.88 23.21
N ASP A 94 12.34 -7.09 24.26
CA ASP A 94 11.06 -6.46 24.62
C ASP A 94 10.62 -5.42 23.57
N ILE A 95 11.56 -4.60 23.08
CA ILE A 95 11.32 -3.63 22.01
C ILE A 95 11.04 -4.32 20.68
N VAL A 96 11.75 -5.42 20.35
CA VAL A 96 11.48 -6.22 19.14
C VAL A 96 10.03 -6.72 19.13
N LYS A 97 9.52 -7.17 20.27
CA LYS A 97 8.13 -7.63 20.38
C LYS A 97 7.14 -6.50 20.06
N GLU A 98 7.30 -5.33 20.69
CA GLU A 98 6.46 -4.16 20.45
C GLU A 98 6.50 -3.72 18.97
N LYS A 99 7.70 -3.60 18.38
CA LYS A 99 7.87 -3.20 16.98
C LYS A 99 7.26 -4.19 16.01
N LYS A 100 7.38 -5.49 16.29
CA LYS A 100 6.74 -6.54 15.48
C LYS A 100 5.22 -6.43 15.51
N GLU A 101 4.62 -6.20 16.68
CA GLU A 101 3.17 -6.00 16.81
C GLU A 101 2.72 -4.76 16.02
N ALA A 102 3.42 -3.62 16.17
CA ALA A 102 3.13 -2.41 15.42
C ALA A 102 3.26 -2.60 13.89
N MET A 103 4.28 -3.31 13.43
CA MET A 103 4.47 -3.63 12.01
C MET A 103 3.35 -4.54 11.47
N LEU A 104 2.89 -5.51 12.27
CA LEU A 104 1.78 -6.37 11.86
C LEU A 104 0.48 -5.58 11.70
N GLU A 105 0.19 -4.64 12.60
CA GLU A 105 -0.97 -3.74 12.45
C GLU A 105 -0.85 -2.86 11.20
N TYR A 106 0.33 -2.31 10.93
CA TYR A 106 0.60 -1.58 9.68
C TYR A 106 0.35 -2.45 8.44
N CYS A 107 0.90 -3.66 8.38
CA CYS A 107 0.71 -4.56 7.24
C CYS A 107 -0.75 -4.98 7.04
N LYS A 108 -1.50 -5.19 8.13
CA LYS A 108 -2.94 -5.45 8.07
C LYS A 108 -3.69 -4.27 7.46
N LEU A 109 -3.44 -3.06 7.95
CA LEU A 109 -4.09 -1.86 7.44
C LEU A 109 -3.73 -1.61 5.97
N ASP A 110 -2.48 -1.83 5.58
CA ASP A 110 -2.02 -1.61 4.20
C ASP A 110 -2.74 -2.53 3.19
N THR A 111 -2.88 -3.81 3.55
CA THR A 111 -3.68 -4.77 2.77
C THR A 111 -5.15 -4.37 2.71
N TYR A 112 -5.72 -4.02 3.86
CA TYR A 112 -7.14 -3.64 3.97
C TYR A 112 -7.46 -2.34 3.21
N ALA A 113 -6.54 -1.36 3.24
CA ALA A 113 -6.63 -0.11 2.52
C ALA A 113 -6.76 -0.33 1.00
N MET A 114 -5.96 -1.22 0.43
CA MET A 114 -6.06 -1.56 -1.00
C MET A 114 -7.41 -2.20 -1.36
N VAL A 115 -7.96 -3.07 -0.51
CA VAL A 115 -9.30 -3.65 -0.70
C VAL A 115 -10.37 -2.56 -0.69
N LYS A 116 -10.27 -1.62 0.26
CA LYS A 116 -11.25 -0.53 0.41
C LYS A 116 -11.19 0.48 -0.73
N LEU A 117 -9.99 0.81 -1.18
CA LEU A 117 -9.79 1.63 -2.38
C LEU A 117 -10.36 0.96 -3.63
N HIS A 118 -10.14 -0.35 -3.79
CA HIS A 118 -10.75 -1.10 -4.88
C HIS A 118 -12.30 -1.04 -4.84
N GLN A 119 -12.90 -1.21 -3.66
CA GLN A 119 -14.35 -1.08 -3.48
C GLN A 119 -14.85 0.33 -3.84
N ALA A 120 -14.13 1.38 -3.44
CA ALA A 120 -14.47 2.75 -3.78
C ALA A 120 -14.38 3.00 -5.30
N LEU A 121 -13.34 2.48 -5.96
CA LEU A 121 -13.19 2.56 -7.42
C LEU A 121 -14.29 1.82 -8.17
N ASP A 122 -14.67 0.62 -7.71
CA ASP A 122 -15.77 -0.15 -8.32
C ASP A 122 -17.09 0.62 -8.23
N ALA A 123 -17.37 1.23 -7.08
CA ALA A 123 -18.54 2.07 -6.86
C ALA A 123 -18.54 3.31 -7.79
N LEU A 124 -17.38 3.97 -7.96
CA LEU A 124 -17.22 5.09 -8.90
C LEU A 124 -17.38 4.68 -10.37
N SER A 125 -17.07 3.43 -10.73
CA SER A 125 -17.16 2.93 -12.10
C SER A 125 -18.60 2.71 -12.59
N GLY A 126 -19.61 2.90 -11.72
CA GLY A 126 -21.03 2.79 -12.08
C GLY A 126 -21.54 1.36 -12.28
N ARG A 127 -20.72 0.32 -12.02
CA ARG A 127 -21.13 -1.09 -12.12
C ARG A 127 -22.12 -1.51 -11.03
N ASN A 128 -22.16 -0.80 -9.91
CA ASN A 128 -23.09 -0.99 -8.80
C ASN A 128 -23.92 0.28 -8.58
N ASN A 129 -24.85 0.57 -9.48
CA ASN A 129 -25.73 1.74 -9.34
C ASN A 129 -26.88 1.41 -8.38
N SER A 130 -26.75 1.83 -7.13
CA SER A 130 -27.89 2.13 -6.24
C SER A 130 -27.47 3.20 -5.23
N GLY A 131 -27.50 4.46 -5.68
CA GLY A 131 -27.66 5.64 -4.83
C GLY A 131 -26.39 6.27 -4.26
N ASN A 132 -26.12 7.50 -4.73
CA ASN A 132 -25.53 8.59 -3.93
C ASN A 132 -23.99 8.74 -3.86
N ILE A 133 -23.26 8.65 -4.99
CA ILE A 133 -21.81 8.94 -5.01
C ILE A 133 -21.49 10.33 -5.57
N LEU A 134 -22.36 10.91 -6.42
CA LEU A 134 -22.15 12.23 -7.01
C LEU A 134 -22.27 13.41 -6.01
N ALA A 135 -22.76 13.19 -4.79
CA ALA A 135 -22.91 14.24 -3.78
C ALA A 135 -21.66 14.50 -2.92
N ARG A 136 -20.52 13.85 -3.21
CA ARG A 136 -19.28 13.95 -2.39
C ARG A 136 -18.07 14.50 -3.14
N MET A 137 -18.25 14.95 -4.38
CA MET A 137 -17.18 15.48 -5.24
C MET A 137 -17.05 17.01 -5.20
N ASP A 138 -17.86 17.69 -4.38
CA ASP A 138 -17.81 19.14 -4.14
C ASP A 138 -17.11 19.48 -2.81
#